data_AF-A0A6T7E0K7-F1
#
_entry.id   AF-A0A6T7E0K7-F1
#
_cell.length_a   1.000
_cell.length_b   1.000
_cell.length_c   1.000
_cell.angle_alpha   90.00
_cell.angle_beta   90.00
_cell.angle_gamma   90.00
#
_symmetry.space_group_name_H-M   'P 1'
#
loop_
_entity.id
_entity.type
_entity.pdbx_description
1 polymer ?
#
loop_
_entity_poly.entity_id
_entity_poly.type
_entity_poly.pdbx_seq_one_letter_code
_entity_poly.pdbx_strand_id
1 'polypeptide(L)'
;EREDLFKLALSDERSWAATLVRRGDGFEPNTMDTHKAALAHLESCYPELTFVTWFINGAADVLKFEKWNGAKDEYRMMTIGQHGHTEIVADKSQHINPNHFLLGPEVVDVSPELALKKLRARDDAALKDMLHPDVQKWCYEKSPYQPGTGPGTKHSFSFRF
;
A
#
# COMPACT_ATOMS: atom_id res chain seq x y z
N GLU A 1 -10.15 -23.16 10.77
CA GLU A 1 -9.81 -22.30 11.94
C GLU A 1 -8.77 -21.22 11.63
N ARG A 2 -7.53 -21.52 11.21
CA ARG A 2 -6.57 -20.45 10.80
C ARG A 2 -6.81 -19.86 9.39
N GLU A 3 -7.48 -20.59 8.50
CA GLU A 3 -7.78 -20.13 7.12
C GLU A 3 -9.02 -19.22 7.03
N ASP A 4 -9.85 -19.18 8.06
CA ASP A 4 -11.15 -18.49 8.00
C ASP A 4 -11.02 -16.98 8.33
N LEU A 5 -10.01 -16.60 9.12
CA LEU A 5 -9.75 -15.19 9.48
C LEU A 5 -9.19 -14.36 8.31
N PHE A 6 -8.39 -14.96 7.43
CA PHE A 6 -7.91 -14.28 6.21
C PHE A 6 -9.02 -14.08 5.17
N LYS A 7 -10.00 -14.99 5.13
CA LYS A 7 -11.13 -14.87 4.22
C LYS A 7 -12.10 -13.77 4.64
N LEU A 8 -12.32 -13.56 5.94
CA LEU A 8 -13.21 -12.50 6.43
C LEU A 8 -12.73 -11.09 6.06
N ALA A 9 -11.40 -10.88 6.01
CA ALA A 9 -10.81 -9.60 5.62
C ALA A 9 -10.91 -9.31 4.10
N LEU A 10 -11.15 -10.34 3.28
CA LEU A 10 -11.20 -10.24 1.81
C LEU A 10 -12.60 -10.48 1.23
N SER A 11 -13.52 -11.09 1.98
CA SER A 11 -14.85 -11.49 1.47
C SER A 11 -15.91 -10.39 1.56
N ASP A 12 -15.65 -9.31 2.28
CA ASP A 12 -16.56 -8.18 2.37
C ASP A 12 -16.02 -7.00 1.56
N GLU A 13 -16.23 -7.06 0.24
CA GLU A 13 -15.92 -5.99 -0.71
C GLU A 13 -16.64 -4.66 -0.41
N ARG A 14 -17.47 -4.60 0.66
CA ARG A 14 -18.26 -3.43 1.03
C ARG A 14 -17.80 -2.74 2.31
N SER A 15 -16.91 -3.32 3.11
CA SER A 15 -16.52 -2.75 4.42
C SER A 15 -15.22 -1.95 4.44
N TRP A 16 -14.38 -2.04 3.39
CA TRP A 16 -13.23 -1.15 3.19
C TRP A 16 -13.55 0.04 2.27
N ALA A 17 -14.82 0.20 1.85
CA ALA A 17 -15.26 1.35 1.08
C ALA A 17 -14.89 2.63 1.83
N ALA A 18 -13.77 3.21 1.41
CA ALA A 18 -13.26 4.44 1.94
C ALA A 18 -14.39 5.46 1.95
N THR A 19 -14.72 6.00 3.13
CA THR A 19 -15.55 7.19 3.22
C THR A 19 -14.76 8.31 2.55
N LEU A 20 -14.96 8.50 1.26
CA LEU A 20 -14.42 9.61 0.49
C LEU A 20 -15.15 10.87 0.94
N VAL A 21 -14.63 11.54 1.97
CA VAL A 21 -15.13 12.85 2.38
C VAL A 21 -14.55 13.90 1.44
N ARG A 22 -15.41 14.51 0.61
CA ARG A 22 -15.02 15.63 -0.27
C ARG A 22 -14.67 16.86 0.58
N ARG A 23 -13.40 17.25 0.59
CA ARG A 23 -12.96 18.62 0.94
C ARG A 23 -12.23 19.21 -0.25
N GLY A 24 -12.86 20.17 -0.94
CA GLY A 24 -12.25 20.84 -2.10
C GLY A 24 -12.08 19.95 -3.33
N ASP A 25 -11.20 20.40 -4.21
CA ASP A 25 -10.97 19.99 -5.60
C ASP A 25 -10.06 18.75 -5.75
N GLY A 26 -9.84 17.99 -4.66
CA GLY A 26 -9.10 16.74 -4.66
C GLY A 26 -9.77 15.67 -3.78
N PHE A 27 -9.69 14.41 -4.21
CA PHE A 27 -9.98 13.25 -3.38
C PHE A 27 -8.69 12.84 -2.66
N GLU A 28 -8.59 13.15 -1.37
CA GLU A 28 -7.65 12.46 -0.49
C GLU A 28 -8.45 11.53 0.44
N PRO A 29 -8.16 10.22 0.49
CA PRO A 29 -8.77 9.35 1.48
C PRO A 29 -8.31 9.81 2.87
N ASN A 30 -9.25 10.15 3.75
CA ASN A 30 -8.94 10.39 5.16
C ASN A 30 -8.70 9.03 5.85
N THR A 31 -7.54 8.43 5.56
CA THR A 31 -7.18 7.05 5.92
C THR A 31 -7.18 6.81 7.42
N MET A 32 -7.03 7.85 8.26
CA MET A 32 -7.08 7.69 9.72
C MET A 32 -8.48 7.35 10.24
N ASP A 33 -9.53 7.89 9.64
CA ASP A 33 -10.91 7.69 10.11
C ASP A 33 -11.42 6.30 9.76
N THR A 34 -11.02 5.75 8.60
CA THR A 34 -11.38 4.40 8.18
C THR A 34 -10.71 3.32 9.02
N HIS A 35 -9.44 3.50 9.40
CA HIS A 35 -8.75 2.55 10.29
C HIS A 35 -9.39 2.49 11.68
N LYS A 36 -9.75 3.65 12.27
CA LYS A 36 -10.41 3.68 13.58
C LYS A 36 -11.77 3.00 13.55
N ALA A 37 -12.56 3.22 12.50
CA ALA A 37 -13.85 2.56 12.34
C ALA A 37 -13.71 1.05 12.18
N ALA A 38 -12.75 0.59 11.37
CA ALA A 38 -12.47 -0.84 11.21
C ALA A 38 -12.00 -1.49 12.52
N LEU A 39 -11.14 -0.81 13.27
CA LEU A 39 -10.66 -1.29 14.57
C LEU A 39 -11.79 -1.42 15.58
N ALA A 40 -12.64 -0.40 15.71
CA ALA A 40 -13.78 -0.42 16.61
C ALA A 40 -14.77 -1.55 16.25
N HIS A 41 -14.96 -1.81 14.96
CA HIS A 41 -15.77 -2.94 14.50
C HIS A 41 -15.15 -4.28 14.91
N LEU A 42 -13.86 -4.49 14.65
CA LEU A 42 -13.16 -5.72 15.04
C LEU A 42 -13.18 -5.96 16.56
N GLU A 43 -12.94 -4.92 17.36
CA GLU A 43 -13.01 -4.97 18.82
C GLU A 43 -14.42 -5.35 19.31
N SER A 44 -15.47 -4.90 18.64
CA SER A 44 -16.85 -5.27 18.96
C SER A 44 -17.19 -6.72 18.61
N CYS A 45 -16.61 -7.25 17.53
CA CYS A 45 -16.86 -8.61 17.07
C CYS A 45 -16.05 -9.64 17.87
N TYR A 46 -14.88 -9.24 18.38
CA TYR A 46 -13.93 -10.14 19.04
C TYR A 46 -13.37 -9.50 20.32
N PRO A 47 -14.21 -9.32 21.37
CA PRO A 47 -13.85 -8.59 22.58
C PRO A 47 -12.73 -9.26 23.42
N GLU A 48 -12.45 -10.53 23.19
CA GLU A 48 -11.37 -11.28 23.83
C GLU A 48 -10.00 -11.06 23.17
N LEU A 49 -9.97 -10.49 21.96
CA LEU A 49 -8.74 -10.23 21.21
C LEU A 49 -8.24 -8.82 21.47
N THR A 50 -6.91 -8.68 21.52
CA THR A 50 -6.25 -7.37 21.51
C THR A 50 -5.73 -7.08 20.10
N PHE A 51 -6.17 -5.97 19.52
CA PHE A 51 -5.76 -5.55 18.19
C PHE A 51 -4.60 -4.57 18.25
N VAL A 52 -3.60 -4.78 17.40
CA VAL A 52 -2.41 -3.94 17.31
C VAL A 52 -2.21 -3.51 15.85
N THR A 53 -2.21 -2.20 15.62
CA THR A 53 -2.07 -1.63 14.28
C THR A 53 -0.60 -1.37 13.94
N TRP A 54 -0.21 -1.74 12.73
CA TRP A 54 1.10 -1.46 12.14
C TRP A 54 0.94 -0.74 10.79
N PHE A 55 1.69 0.34 10.60
CA PHE A 55 1.75 1.09 9.34
C PHE A 55 2.87 0.54 8.47
N ILE A 56 2.52 0.04 7.29
CA ILE A 56 3.49 -0.52 6.35
C ILE A 56 4.04 0.59 5.43
N ASN A 57 5.36 0.67 5.31
CA ASN A 57 6.03 1.63 4.42
C ASN A 57 7.21 0.96 3.70
N GLY A 58 7.66 1.53 2.58
CA GLY A 58 8.91 1.12 1.93
C GLY A 58 10.13 1.84 2.51
N ALA A 59 11.30 1.21 2.50
CA ALA A 59 12.53 1.75 3.05
C ALA A 59 12.94 3.11 2.43
N ALA A 60 12.73 3.31 1.12
CA ALA A 60 13.03 4.60 0.48
C ALA A 60 12.20 5.76 1.04
N ASP A 61 10.91 5.53 1.26
CA ASP A 61 10.00 6.54 1.80
C ASP A 61 10.29 6.82 3.29
N VAL A 62 10.59 5.77 4.05
CA VAL A 62 11.04 5.90 5.45
C VAL A 62 12.34 6.68 5.54
N LEU A 63 13.31 6.43 4.67
CA LEU A 63 14.57 7.17 4.61
C LEU A 63 14.36 8.65 4.25
N LYS A 64 13.54 8.92 3.24
CA LYS A 64 13.27 10.28 2.75
C LYS A 64 12.68 11.19 3.83
N PHE A 65 11.77 10.66 4.64
CA PHE A 65 11.01 11.44 5.63
C PHE A 65 11.39 11.13 7.07
N GLU A 66 12.43 10.32 7.29
CA GLU A 66 12.90 9.90 8.61
C GLU A 66 11.77 9.37 9.50
N LYS A 67 10.87 8.57 8.90
CA LYS A 67 9.60 8.17 9.54
C LYS A 67 9.79 7.43 10.87
N TRP A 68 10.93 6.77 11.07
CA TRP A 68 11.27 6.10 12.33
C TRP A 68 11.20 7.04 13.56
N ASN A 69 11.41 8.35 13.39
CA ASN A 69 11.28 9.33 14.47
C ASN A 69 9.84 9.43 15.02
N GLY A 70 8.84 9.02 14.24
CA GLY A 70 7.44 8.98 14.65
C GLY A 70 7.02 7.66 15.30
N ALA A 71 7.88 6.64 15.33
CA ALA A 71 7.52 5.30 15.78
C ALA A 71 7.32 5.24 17.30
N LYS A 72 6.11 4.87 17.73
CA LYS A 72 5.72 4.74 19.14
C LYS A 72 4.59 3.72 19.32
N ASP A 73 4.16 3.50 20.55
CA ASP A 73 3.11 2.52 20.87
C ASP A 73 1.80 2.76 20.10
N GLU A 74 1.36 4.01 19.89
CA GLU A 74 0.14 4.28 19.11
C GLU A 74 0.39 4.37 17.60
N TYR A 75 1.65 4.28 17.16
CA TYR A 75 2.06 4.47 15.78
C TYR A 75 3.23 3.56 15.42
N ARG A 76 2.96 2.25 15.40
CA ARG A 76 3.97 1.23 15.08
C ARG A 76 4.18 1.12 13.57
N MET A 77 5.40 0.89 13.14
CA MET A 77 5.77 0.86 11.72
C MET A 77 6.45 -0.44 11.34
N MET A 78 6.04 -1.01 10.21
CA MET A 78 6.73 -2.11 9.56
C MET A 78 7.26 -1.61 8.23
N THR A 79 8.57 -1.59 8.08
CA THR A 79 9.26 -1.06 6.91
C THR A 79 9.72 -2.22 6.05
N ILE A 80 9.30 -2.28 4.79
CA ILE A 80 9.78 -3.25 3.82
C ILE A 80 11.11 -2.76 3.25
N GLY A 81 12.14 -3.60 3.31
CA GLY A 81 13.48 -3.26 2.82
C GLY A 81 13.50 -3.02 1.32
N GLN A 82 14.43 -2.17 0.88
CA GLN A 82 14.70 -1.90 -0.52
C GLN A 82 16.20 -1.70 -0.70
N HIS A 83 16.74 -2.31 -1.76
CA HIS A 83 18.15 -2.20 -2.09
C HIS A 83 18.63 -0.74 -2.10
N GLY A 84 19.81 -0.50 -1.52
CA GLY A 84 20.40 0.84 -1.39
C GLY A 84 19.80 1.72 -0.28
N HIS A 85 18.70 1.31 0.36
CA HIS A 85 18.05 2.07 1.44
C HIS A 85 18.04 1.32 2.77
N THR A 86 17.88 -0.01 2.76
CA THR A 86 17.71 -0.84 3.95
C THR A 86 18.81 -0.66 4.98
N GLU A 87 20.08 -0.73 4.57
CA GLU A 87 21.22 -0.59 5.50
C GLU A 87 21.27 0.79 6.15
N ILE A 88 20.95 1.85 5.39
CA ILE A 88 20.93 3.22 5.90
C ILE A 88 19.79 3.40 6.91
N VAL A 89 18.61 2.85 6.62
CA VAL A 89 17.48 2.86 7.55
C VAL A 89 17.84 2.09 8.82
N ALA A 90 18.43 0.89 8.70
CA ALA A 90 18.85 0.09 9.84
C ALA A 90 19.82 0.82 10.77
N ASP A 91 20.85 1.46 10.20
CA ASP A 91 21.84 2.24 10.96
C ASP A 91 21.20 3.43 11.67
N LYS A 92 20.37 4.21 10.95
CA LYS A 92 19.73 5.41 11.50
C LYS A 92 18.66 5.09 12.55
N SER A 93 17.95 3.98 12.42
CA SER A 93 16.85 3.61 13.33
C SER A 93 17.27 2.67 14.46
N GLN A 94 18.55 2.34 14.62
CA GLN A 94 19.02 1.35 15.62
C GLN A 94 18.64 1.66 17.07
N HIS A 95 18.38 2.93 17.38
CA HIS A 95 18.01 3.42 18.71
C HIS A 95 16.50 3.36 18.98
N ILE A 96 15.69 3.02 17.98
CA ILE A 96 14.24 2.96 18.10
C ILE A 96 13.83 1.62 18.70
N ASN A 97 12.82 1.63 19.57
CA ASN A 97 12.30 0.42 20.20
C ASN A 97 11.77 -0.55 19.12
N PRO A 98 12.24 -1.82 19.07
CA PRO A 98 11.79 -2.79 18.08
C PRO A 98 10.30 -3.14 18.19
N ASN A 99 9.65 -2.86 19.33
CA ASN A 99 8.19 -3.00 19.47
C ASN A 99 7.41 -1.90 18.74
N HIS A 100 8.08 -0.83 18.29
CA HIS A 100 7.47 0.29 17.59
C HIS A 100 7.92 0.40 16.13
N PHE A 101 9.11 -0.12 15.79
CA PHE A 101 9.66 -0.05 14.45
C PHE A 101 10.32 -1.37 14.08
N LEU A 102 9.83 -1.99 13.01
CA LEU A 102 10.37 -3.20 12.44
C LEU A 102 10.88 -2.91 11.02
N LEU A 103 12.10 -3.34 10.72
CA LEU A 103 12.64 -3.36 9.37
C LEU A 103 12.62 -4.80 8.86
N GLY A 104 11.79 -5.06 7.86
CA GLY A 104 11.67 -6.32 7.16
C GLY A 104 12.75 -6.51 6.10
N PRO A 105 12.76 -7.69 5.44
CA PRO A 105 13.76 -8.02 4.43
C PRO A 105 13.61 -7.14 3.19
N GLU A 106 14.67 -7.12 2.37
CA GLU A 106 14.59 -6.54 1.03
C GLU A 106 13.65 -7.36 0.14
N VAL A 107 12.81 -6.65 -0.60
CA VAL A 107 12.01 -7.22 -1.68
C VAL A 107 12.66 -6.91 -3.03
N VAL A 108 12.31 -7.69 -4.06
CA VAL A 108 12.77 -7.45 -5.43
C VAL A 108 12.43 -6.01 -5.82
N ASP A 109 13.44 -5.29 -6.31
CA ASP A 109 13.29 -3.88 -6.68
C ASP A 109 12.43 -3.75 -7.93
N VAL A 110 11.14 -3.54 -7.71
CA VAL A 110 10.16 -3.24 -8.76
C VAL A 110 9.62 -1.85 -8.47
N SER A 111 10.15 -0.85 -9.16
CA SER A 111 9.59 0.50 -9.05
C SER A 111 8.34 0.65 -9.92
N PRO A 112 7.32 1.42 -9.46
CA PRO A 112 6.14 1.73 -10.27
C PRO A 112 6.48 2.38 -11.61
N GLU A 113 7.54 3.21 -11.66
CA GLU A 113 7.99 3.89 -12.88
C GLU A 113 8.54 2.88 -13.90
N LEU A 114 9.29 1.88 -13.43
CA LEU A 114 9.82 0.83 -14.28
C LEU A 114 8.68 -0.06 -14.79
N ALA A 115 7.77 -0.48 -13.92
CA ALA A 115 6.58 -1.23 -14.29
C ALA A 115 5.74 -0.47 -15.33
N LEU A 116 5.53 0.84 -15.13
CA LEU A 116 4.80 1.70 -16.06
C LEU A 116 5.51 1.83 -17.42
N LYS A 117 6.84 1.98 -17.42
CA LYS A 117 7.64 2.02 -18.65
C LYS A 117 7.52 0.72 -19.43
N LYS A 118 7.62 -0.43 -18.75
CA LYS A 118 7.48 -1.77 -19.34
C LYS A 118 6.05 -2.02 -19.83
N LEU A 119 5.05 -1.57 -19.07
CA LEU A 119 3.65 -1.63 -19.46
C LEU A 119 3.40 -0.88 -20.77
N ARG A 120 3.85 0.37 -20.86
CA ARG A 120 3.73 1.20 -22.08
C ARG A 120 4.44 0.62 -23.29
N ALA A 121 5.55 -0.07 -23.06
CA ALA A 121 6.31 -0.75 -24.12
C ALA A 121 5.71 -2.10 -24.53
N ARG A 122 4.67 -2.61 -23.82
CA ARG A 122 4.15 -3.98 -23.96
C ARG A 122 5.24 -5.05 -23.87
N ASP A 123 6.18 -4.85 -22.94
CA ASP A 123 7.24 -5.81 -22.66
C ASP A 123 6.73 -6.88 -21.70
N ASP A 124 5.89 -7.79 -22.21
CA ASP A 124 5.22 -8.82 -21.43
C ASP A 124 6.20 -9.73 -20.69
N ALA A 125 7.36 -9.99 -21.30
CA ALA A 125 8.41 -10.81 -20.71
C ALA A 125 8.96 -10.16 -19.43
N ALA A 126 9.24 -8.85 -19.46
CA ALA A 126 9.69 -8.12 -18.27
C ALA A 126 8.57 -7.93 -17.23
N LEU A 127 7.32 -7.77 -17.67
CA LEU A 127 6.18 -7.52 -16.77
C LEU A 127 5.78 -8.75 -15.95
N LYS A 128 6.01 -9.95 -16.47
CA LYS A 128 5.74 -11.21 -15.76
C LYS A 128 6.41 -11.27 -14.39
N ASP A 129 7.59 -10.68 -14.27
CA ASP A 129 8.38 -10.68 -13.03
C ASP A 129 8.09 -9.44 -12.14
N MET A 130 7.20 -8.54 -12.60
CA MET A 130 6.89 -7.26 -11.93
C MET A 130 5.44 -7.16 -11.45
N LEU A 131 4.50 -7.72 -12.22
CA LEU A 131 3.07 -7.61 -11.96
C LEU A 131 2.42 -9.00 -11.95
N HIS A 132 1.40 -9.15 -11.10
CA HIS A 132 0.51 -10.29 -11.20
C HIS A 132 -0.21 -10.30 -12.57
N PRO A 133 -0.42 -11.46 -13.22
CA PRO A 133 -1.05 -11.53 -14.55
C PRO A 133 -2.40 -10.82 -14.64
N ASP A 134 -3.24 -10.92 -13.61
CA ASP A 134 -4.54 -10.23 -13.58
C ASP A 134 -4.41 -8.71 -13.50
N VAL A 135 -3.37 -8.22 -12.81
CA VAL A 135 -3.06 -6.78 -12.74
C VAL A 135 -2.55 -6.30 -14.09
N GLN A 136 -1.68 -7.07 -14.75
CA GLN A 136 -1.21 -6.77 -16.10
C GLN A 136 -2.38 -6.72 -17.10
N LYS A 137 -3.27 -7.71 -17.04
CA LYS A 137 -4.49 -7.75 -17.87
C LYS A 137 -5.39 -6.54 -17.63
N TRP A 138 -5.68 -6.22 -16.37
CA TRP A 138 -6.45 -5.03 -16.01
C TRP A 138 -5.77 -3.74 -16.52
N CYS A 139 -4.44 -3.69 -16.44
CA CYS A 139 -3.65 -2.56 -16.94
C CYS A 139 -3.78 -2.35 -18.45
N TYR A 140 -3.98 -3.40 -19.23
CA TYR A 140 -4.26 -3.28 -20.67
C TYR A 140 -5.70 -2.90 -20.97
N GLU A 141 -6.66 -3.37 -20.15
CA GLU A 141 -8.08 -3.24 -20.47
C GLU A 141 -8.72 -1.97 -19.89
N LYS A 142 -8.31 -1.54 -18.70
CA LYS A 142 -9.08 -0.58 -17.88
C LYS A 142 -8.24 0.52 -17.24
N SER A 143 -6.93 0.35 -17.16
CA SER A 143 -6.06 1.32 -16.47
C SER A 143 -5.94 2.65 -17.23
N PRO A 144 -5.76 3.78 -16.54
CA PRO A 144 -5.39 5.05 -17.16
C PRO A 144 -3.99 5.04 -17.80
N TYR A 145 -3.22 3.95 -17.63
CA TYR A 145 -1.84 3.81 -18.11
C TYR A 145 -1.70 2.94 -19.37
N GLN A 146 -2.77 2.80 -20.15
CA GLN A 146 -2.80 1.96 -21.34
C GLN A 146 -1.63 2.24 -22.31
N PRO A 147 -1.06 1.20 -22.95
CA PRO A 147 -0.05 1.40 -23.98
C PRO A 147 -0.66 2.13 -25.19
N GLY A 148 -0.08 3.26 -25.59
CA GLY A 148 -0.53 4.07 -26.74
C GLY A 148 -1.33 5.33 -26.38
N THR A 149 -1.73 5.50 -25.13
CA THR A 149 -2.29 6.76 -24.62
C THR A 149 -1.15 7.64 -24.11
N GLY A 150 -0.52 8.39 -25.02
CA GLY A 150 0.55 9.34 -24.69
C GLY A 150 0.07 10.50 -23.80
N PRO A 151 0.99 11.34 -23.28
CA PRO A 151 0.63 12.54 -22.53
C PRO A 151 -0.05 13.54 -23.47
N GLY A 152 -1.37 13.44 -23.61
CA GLY A 152 -2.17 14.26 -24.54
C GLY A 152 -3.57 13.73 -24.82
N THR A 153 -3.85 12.44 -24.62
CA THR A 153 -5.22 11.92 -24.72
C THR A 153 -6.00 12.29 -23.45
N LYS A 154 -6.86 13.30 -23.56
CA LYS A 154 -7.87 13.62 -22.54
C LYS A 154 -8.77 12.41 -22.36
N HIS A 155 -8.58 11.64 -21.29
CA HIS A 155 -9.57 10.66 -20.88
C HIS A 155 -10.70 11.39 -20.15
N SER A 156 -11.86 11.48 -20.78
CA SER A 156 -13.10 11.77 -20.06
C SER A 156 -13.42 10.56 -19.19
N PHE A 157 -13.16 10.67 -17.89
CA PHE A 157 -13.58 9.66 -16.92
C PHE A 157 -15.11 9.66 -16.86
N SER A 158 -15.75 8.63 -17.42
CA SER A 158 -17.14 8.30 -17.15
C SER A 158 -17.15 7.12 -16.18
N PHE A 159 -17.33 7.41 -14.89
CA PHE A 159 -17.75 6.40 -13.94
C PHE A 159 -19.27 6.24 -14.10
N ARG A 160 -19.71 5.06 -14.55
CA ARG A 160 -21.10 4.63 -14.35
C ARG A 160 -21.12 3.78 -13.09
N PHE A 161 -21.80 4.30 -12.06
CA PHE A 161 -22.23 3.53 -10.89
C PHE A 161 -23.52 2.78 -11.23
#